data_AF-A0A3B4E9U8-F1
#
_entry.id   AF-A0A3B4E9U8-F1
#
_cell.length_a   1.000
_cell.length_b   1.000
_cell.length_c   1.000
_cell.angle_alpha   90.00
_cell.angle_beta   90.00
_cell.angle_gamma   90.00
#
_symmetry.space_group_name_H-M   'P 1'
#
loop_
_entity.id
_entity.type
_entity.pdbx_description
1 polymer ?
#
loop_
_entity_poly.entity_id
_entity_poly.type
_entity_poly.pdbx_seq_one_letter_code
_entity_poly.pdbx_strand_id
1 'polypeptide(L)'
;MVEISKKVEIILKDPENSLIVLSGCGTSGRVAFLLATSLNRWLVALHQKQIYSYIIAGGDKALLTSQEAPEDNPSLGALMLDKASTGKKHVLFIGISCGLSAPFVAGQLHFCLNNLDVFTPVLVGFNPVHMARSEPMQDFPFNFKEIAEKMSEMQKHQKAFVLNPAVGPEVITGSSRMKGGTATKLMLETVLLAGHEAVYSNEAVTADNVLASVRMNEKVYETTYSQIDKLAALLQKAGVSLQEKGHVYYLGWQTLGIIGIIDASECIPTYGAGTGPRFAIAHTDFVNAILPSLTDKDMVIFLFSKQHWELSTKWCLNAISTGAHILKGKVYRNYMIDLRVTNSKLFRRAIHILQRFTNSTQTQCETALLRSIYDVEELTDEISSADVTQHTLMANQKDRVRACSEINAFIKVQMELPGQTQGLYNTGMTRDRWETGVNNQGWSSETRGQDIK
;
A
#
# COMPACT_ATOMS: atom_id res chain seq x y z
N MET A 1 -17.27 -9.87 -10.38
CA MET A 1 -17.99 -9.14 -9.31
C MET A 1 -19.33 -9.78 -9.00
N VAL A 2 -20.24 -9.93 -9.97
CA VAL A 2 -21.55 -10.59 -9.77
C VAL A 2 -21.43 -11.94 -9.05
N GLU A 3 -20.61 -12.86 -9.58
CA GLU A 3 -20.44 -14.18 -8.96
C GLU A 3 -19.88 -14.13 -7.53
N ILE A 4 -18.97 -13.20 -7.24
CA ILE A 4 -18.44 -13.01 -5.88
C ILE A 4 -19.54 -12.47 -4.95
N SER A 5 -20.37 -11.54 -5.44
CA SER A 5 -21.48 -10.96 -4.65
C SER A 5 -22.54 -12.02 -4.34
N LYS A 6 -22.82 -12.94 -5.27
CA LYS A 6 -23.65 -14.13 -5.00
C LYS A 6 -23.05 -15.05 -3.94
N LYS A 7 -21.71 -15.20 -3.89
CA LYS A 7 -21.05 -15.94 -2.80
C LYS A 7 -21.21 -15.22 -1.45
N VAL A 8 -21.15 -13.89 -1.43
CA VAL A 8 -21.43 -13.08 -0.24
C VAL A 8 -22.87 -13.32 0.24
N GLU A 9 -23.86 -13.30 -0.67
CA GLU A 9 -25.27 -13.61 -0.37
C GLU A 9 -25.42 -15.00 0.28
N ILE A 10 -24.76 -16.03 -0.26
CA ILE A 10 -24.81 -17.40 0.30
C ILE A 10 -24.23 -17.43 1.73
N ILE A 11 -23.09 -16.79 1.95
CA ILE A 11 -22.42 -16.75 3.26
C ILE A 11 -23.28 -16.03 4.31
N LEU A 12 -23.93 -14.92 3.91
CA LEU A 12 -24.84 -14.15 4.78
C LEU A 12 -26.07 -14.95 5.22
N LYS A 13 -26.53 -15.93 4.42
CA LYS A 13 -27.68 -16.78 4.75
C LYS A 13 -27.38 -17.88 5.78
N ASP A 14 -26.12 -18.18 6.05
CA ASP A 14 -25.69 -19.13 7.10
C ASP A 14 -24.60 -18.52 8.00
N PRO A 15 -24.94 -17.53 8.83
CA PRO A 15 -23.95 -16.78 9.63
C PRO A 15 -23.31 -17.62 10.75
N GLU A 16 -23.91 -18.75 11.11
CA GLU A 16 -23.39 -19.63 12.15
C GLU A 16 -22.16 -20.39 11.66
N ASN A 17 -22.26 -21.04 10.50
CA ASN A 17 -21.19 -21.87 9.96
C ASN A 17 -20.28 -21.13 8.98
N SER A 18 -20.62 -19.90 8.60
CA SER A 18 -19.90 -19.16 7.56
C SER A 18 -19.05 -18.00 8.09
N LEU A 19 -18.10 -17.56 7.27
CA LEU A 19 -17.23 -16.41 7.52
C LEU A 19 -16.75 -15.76 6.21
N ILE A 20 -16.62 -14.43 6.20
CA ILE A 20 -15.92 -13.68 5.16
C ILE A 20 -14.63 -13.14 5.74
N VAL A 21 -13.49 -13.49 5.14
CA VAL A 21 -12.17 -13.06 5.60
C VAL A 21 -11.52 -12.18 4.55
N LEU A 22 -11.21 -10.93 4.90
CA LEU A 22 -10.50 -9.98 4.05
C LEU A 22 -9.03 -9.92 4.50
N SER A 23 -8.07 -10.06 3.59
CA SER A 23 -6.65 -10.10 3.95
C SER A 23 -5.77 -9.28 3.03
N GLY A 24 -4.73 -8.65 3.57
CA GLY A 24 -3.73 -7.97 2.77
C GLY A 24 -2.56 -7.41 3.58
N CYS A 25 -1.63 -6.77 2.88
CA CYS A 25 -0.44 -6.14 3.47
C CYS A 25 -0.51 -4.61 3.35
N GLY A 26 0.06 -3.88 4.31
CA GLY A 26 0.07 -2.42 4.32
C GLY A 26 -1.34 -1.83 4.11
N THR A 27 -1.48 -0.88 3.18
CA THR A 27 -2.78 -0.29 2.82
C THR A 27 -3.86 -1.33 2.53
N SER A 28 -3.56 -2.41 1.82
CA SER A 28 -4.54 -3.45 1.49
C SER A 28 -5.14 -4.08 2.76
N GLY A 29 -4.29 -4.40 3.74
CA GLY A 29 -4.72 -4.95 5.03
C GLY A 29 -5.50 -3.94 5.87
N ARG A 30 -5.14 -2.65 5.81
CA ARG A 30 -5.90 -1.59 6.50
C ARG A 30 -7.26 -1.32 5.87
N VAL A 31 -7.38 -1.46 4.54
CA VAL A 31 -8.68 -1.44 3.84
C VAL A 31 -9.50 -2.66 4.22
N ALA A 32 -8.90 -3.86 4.31
CA ALA A 32 -9.58 -5.05 4.82
C ALA A 32 -10.15 -4.82 6.23
N PHE A 33 -9.36 -4.24 7.15
CA PHE A 33 -9.80 -3.84 8.49
C PHE A 33 -10.97 -2.85 8.45
N LEU A 34 -10.87 -1.80 7.65
CA LEU A 34 -11.93 -0.79 7.50
C LEU A 34 -13.24 -1.44 7.06
N LEU A 35 -13.21 -2.26 6.02
CA LEU A 35 -14.40 -2.90 5.46
C LEU A 35 -15.02 -3.91 6.42
N ALA A 36 -14.20 -4.79 7.02
CA ALA A 36 -14.68 -5.77 7.97
C ALA A 36 -15.36 -5.11 9.18
N THR A 37 -14.74 -4.05 9.71
CA THR A 37 -15.27 -3.32 10.87
C THR A 37 -16.55 -2.56 10.53
N SER A 38 -16.58 -1.88 9.38
CA SER A 38 -17.77 -1.13 8.93
C SER A 38 -18.98 -2.05 8.69
N LEU A 39 -18.78 -3.17 8.00
CA LEU A 39 -19.86 -4.10 7.69
C LEU A 39 -20.35 -4.87 8.92
N ASN A 40 -19.44 -5.28 9.82
CA ASN A 40 -19.86 -5.87 11.10
C ASN A 40 -20.66 -4.89 11.95
N ARG A 41 -20.31 -3.59 11.94
CA ARG A 41 -21.08 -2.57 12.66
C ARG A 41 -22.51 -2.46 12.11
N TRP A 42 -22.69 -2.56 10.81
CA TRP A 42 -24.02 -2.57 10.19
C TRP A 42 -24.79 -3.84 10.51
N LEU A 43 -24.15 -5.01 10.46
CA LEU A 43 -24.78 -6.27 10.89
C LEU A 43 -25.27 -6.19 12.34
N VAL A 44 -24.43 -5.68 13.26
CA VAL A 44 -24.82 -5.48 14.66
C VAL A 44 -26.02 -4.53 14.79
N ALA A 45 -26.05 -3.44 14.01
CA ALA A 45 -27.18 -2.51 14.00
C ALA A 45 -28.48 -3.15 13.47
N LEU A 46 -28.37 -4.18 12.63
CA LEU A 46 -29.48 -4.99 12.13
C LEU A 46 -29.79 -6.21 13.03
N HIS A 47 -29.19 -6.29 14.21
CA HIS A 47 -29.28 -7.43 15.14
C HIS A 47 -28.83 -8.77 14.53
N GLN A 48 -27.86 -8.70 13.60
CA GLN A 48 -27.27 -9.86 12.94
C GLN A 48 -25.91 -10.21 13.55
N LYS A 49 -25.49 -11.46 13.36
CA LYS A 49 -24.17 -11.93 13.79
C LYS A 49 -23.07 -11.31 12.95
N GLN A 50 -21.95 -10.99 13.59
CA GLN A 50 -20.74 -10.54 12.90
C GLN A 50 -20.11 -11.71 12.15
N ILE A 51 -19.92 -11.55 10.84
CA ILE A 51 -19.36 -12.61 9.96
C ILE A 51 -18.16 -12.13 9.15
N TYR A 52 -17.72 -10.88 9.33
CA TYR A 52 -16.52 -10.37 8.68
C TYR A 52 -15.32 -10.47 9.62
N SER A 53 -14.19 -10.91 9.09
CA SER A 53 -12.89 -10.89 9.76
C SER A 53 -11.85 -10.24 8.84
N TYR A 54 -10.81 -9.66 9.44
CA TYR A 54 -9.67 -9.12 8.71
C TYR A 54 -8.38 -9.81 9.14
N ILE A 55 -7.45 -9.90 8.20
CA ILE A 55 -6.08 -10.31 8.45
C ILE A 55 -5.14 -9.28 7.82
N ILE A 56 -4.18 -8.80 8.60
CA ILE A 56 -3.14 -7.89 8.12
C ILE A 56 -1.76 -8.45 8.46
N ALA A 57 -0.86 -8.44 7.49
CA ALA A 57 0.53 -8.81 7.73
C ALA A 57 1.14 -7.88 8.81
N GLY A 58 1.66 -8.49 9.88
CA GLY A 58 2.15 -7.76 11.06
C GLY A 58 1.12 -7.53 12.17
N GLY A 59 -0.11 -8.06 12.02
CA GLY A 59 -1.17 -7.97 13.02
C GLY A 59 -1.62 -6.53 13.29
N ASP A 60 -2.33 -6.30 14.40
CA ASP A 60 -2.96 -5.00 14.67
C ASP A 60 -1.96 -3.83 14.80
N LYS A 61 -0.70 -4.12 15.14
CA LYS A 61 0.38 -3.11 15.10
C LYS A 61 0.54 -2.49 13.71
N ALA A 62 0.27 -3.25 12.65
CA ALA A 62 0.33 -2.80 11.28
C ALA A 62 -0.83 -1.86 10.88
N LEU A 63 -1.92 -1.82 11.66
CA LEU A 63 -2.99 -0.84 11.45
C LEU A 63 -2.50 0.59 11.68
N LEU A 64 -1.57 0.73 12.62
CA LEU A 64 -1.12 1.99 13.17
C LEU A 64 0.25 2.43 12.64
N THR A 65 1.12 1.47 12.35
CA THR A 65 2.47 1.70 11.87
C THR A 65 2.75 0.84 10.63
N SER A 66 3.70 1.25 9.81
CA SER A 66 4.15 0.40 8.70
C SER A 66 4.91 -0.82 9.26
N GLN A 67 4.48 -2.01 8.86
CA GLN A 67 5.07 -3.30 9.22
C GLN A 67 5.22 -4.09 7.92
N GLU A 68 6.34 -3.90 7.22
CA GLU A 68 6.50 -4.38 5.84
C GLU A 68 7.13 -5.76 5.78
N ALA A 69 8.03 -6.09 6.72
CA ALA A 69 8.73 -7.39 6.74
C ALA A 69 7.79 -8.61 6.78
N PRO A 70 6.67 -8.60 7.54
CA PRO A 70 5.72 -9.71 7.52
C PRO A 70 5.06 -9.98 6.16
N GLU A 71 5.11 -9.05 5.19
CA GLU A 71 4.59 -9.24 3.82
C GLU A 71 5.26 -10.43 3.13
N ASP A 72 6.53 -10.69 3.42
CA ASP A 72 7.33 -11.72 2.75
C ASP A 72 7.19 -13.12 3.35
N ASN A 73 6.29 -13.32 4.33
CA ASN A 73 6.10 -14.62 4.99
C ASN A 73 4.79 -15.34 4.57
N PRO A 74 4.84 -16.28 3.62
CA PRO A 74 3.66 -17.02 3.15
C PRO A 74 3.07 -17.96 4.20
N SER A 75 3.92 -18.66 4.97
CA SER A 75 3.48 -19.60 6.01
C SER A 75 2.73 -18.92 7.14
N LEU A 76 3.16 -17.72 7.54
CA LEU A 76 2.46 -16.88 8.50
C LEU A 76 1.07 -16.50 7.99
N GLY A 77 0.96 -16.14 6.72
CA GLY A 77 -0.32 -15.83 6.08
C GLY A 77 -1.30 -17.00 6.20
N ALA A 78 -0.87 -18.20 5.80
CA ALA A 78 -1.68 -19.43 5.89
C ALA A 78 -2.10 -19.74 7.34
N LEU A 79 -1.16 -19.68 8.29
CA LEU A 79 -1.43 -19.92 9.71
C LEU A 79 -2.47 -18.94 10.29
N MET A 80 -2.37 -17.66 9.94
CA MET A 80 -3.32 -16.65 10.41
C MET A 80 -4.72 -16.88 9.82
N LEU A 81 -4.81 -17.33 8.56
CA LEU A 81 -6.08 -17.66 7.94
C LEU A 81 -6.72 -18.88 8.61
N ASP A 82 -5.98 -19.97 8.77
CA ASP A 82 -6.45 -21.19 9.43
C ASP A 82 -7.06 -20.90 10.82
N LYS A 83 -6.33 -20.12 11.62
CA LYS A 83 -6.78 -19.66 12.93
C LYS A 83 -8.04 -18.80 12.86
N ALA A 84 -8.15 -17.89 11.90
CA ALA A 84 -9.33 -17.03 11.74
C ALA A 84 -10.56 -17.80 11.29
N SER A 85 -10.39 -18.90 10.54
CA SER A 85 -11.46 -19.73 9.99
C SER A 85 -11.82 -20.97 10.82
N THR A 86 -11.18 -21.17 11.98
CA THR A 86 -11.35 -22.39 12.78
C THR A 86 -12.84 -22.66 13.10
N GLY A 87 -13.30 -23.87 12.80
CA GLY A 87 -14.67 -24.32 13.06
C GLY A 87 -15.72 -23.84 12.04
N LYS A 88 -15.33 -23.11 10.99
CA LYS A 88 -16.24 -22.67 9.92
C LYS A 88 -16.32 -23.72 8.82
N LYS A 89 -17.53 -23.89 8.28
CA LYS A 89 -17.81 -24.83 7.16
C LYS A 89 -17.69 -24.14 5.81
N HIS A 90 -17.96 -22.83 5.75
CA HIS A 90 -17.94 -22.06 4.51
C HIS A 90 -17.20 -20.75 4.73
N VAL A 91 -16.09 -20.56 4.03
CA VAL A 91 -15.26 -19.36 4.16
C VAL A 91 -15.06 -18.71 2.79
N LEU A 92 -15.57 -17.50 2.63
CA LEU A 92 -15.21 -16.64 1.50
C LEU A 92 -13.94 -15.88 1.88
N PHE A 93 -12.81 -16.33 1.35
CA PHE A 93 -11.52 -15.68 1.57
C PHE A 93 -11.24 -14.67 0.46
N ILE A 94 -10.90 -13.43 0.81
CA ILE A 94 -10.58 -12.35 -0.12
C ILE A 94 -9.15 -11.86 0.18
N GLY A 95 -8.19 -12.34 -0.61
CA GLY A 95 -6.79 -11.93 -0.55
C GLY A 95 -6.49 -10.75 -1.47
N ILE A 96 -5.93 -9.67 -0.91
CA ILE A 96 -5.72 -8.40 -1.61
C ILE A 96 -4.23 -8.15 -1.82
N SER A 97 -3.80 -8.15 -3.08
CA SER A 97 -2.42 -7.90 -3.50
C SER A 97 -2.44 -7.06 -4.78
N CYS A 98 -2.34 -5.73 -4.64
CA CYS A 98 -2.44 -4.77 -5.77
C CYS A 98 -1.55 -5.17 -6.95
N GLY A 99 -0.29 -5.54 -6.65
CA GLY A 99 0.71 -5.91 -7.66
C GLY A 99 0.76 -7.40 -7.99
N LEU A 100 -0.07 -8.25 -7.37
CA LEU A 100 0.05 -9.71 -7.41
C LEU A 100 1.47 -10.19 -7.05
N SER A 101 1.96 -9.73 -5.89
CA SER A 101 3.36 -9.94 -5.50
C SER A 101 3.62 -10.35 -4.05
N ALA A 102 2.65 -10.14 -3.14
CA ALA A 102 2.82 -10.33 -1.70
C ALA A 102 2.84 -11.82 -1.28
N PRO A 103 3.97 -12.37 -0.79
CA PRO A 103 4.04 -13.77 -0.37
C PRO A 103 3.04 -14.15 0.72
N PHE A 104 2.80 -13.26 1.68
CA PHE A 104 1.79 -13.44 2.73
C PHE A 104 0.40 -13.81 2.18
N VAL A 105 -0.05 -13.11 1.14
CA VAL A 105 -1.35 -13.38 0.48
C VAL A 105 -1.26 -14.65 -0.37
N ALA A 106 -0.14 -14.91 -1.03
CA ALA A 106 0.04 -16.13 -1.82
C ALA A 106 -0.07 -17.39 -0.95
N GLY A 107 0.52 -17.38 0.25
CA GLY A 107 0.39 -18.49 1.21
C GLY A 107 -1.06 -18.76 1.62
N GLN A 108 -1.85 -17.71 1.83
CA GLN A 108 -3.28 -17.83 2.14
C GLN A 108 -4.09 -18.40 0.97
N LEU A 109 -3.82 -17.93 -0.26
CA LEU A 109 -4.49 -18.44 -1.46
C LEU A 109 -4.12 -19.90 -1.72
N HIS A 110 -2.86 -20.27 -1.54
CA HIS A 110 -2.40 -21.65 -1.64
C HIS A 110 -3.09 -22.55 -0.60
N PHE A 111 -3.19 -22.10 0.65
CA PHE A 111 -3.94 -22.80 1.69
C PHE A 111 -5.41 -23.02 1.30
N CYS A 112 -6.09 -22.00 0.79
CA CYS A 112 -7.47 -22.14 0.32
C CYS A 112 -7.59 -23.13 -0.85
N LEU A 113 -6.68 -23.09 -1.81
CA LEU A 113 -6.68 -23.97 -2.98
C LEU A 113 -6.50 -25.46 -2.64
N ASN A 114 -5.96 -25.77 -1.46
CA ASN A 114 -5.84 -27.13 -0.94
C ASN A 114 -7.05 -27.56 -0.08
N ASN A 115 -7.99 -26.65 0.21
CA ASN A 115 -9.14 -26.87 1.10
C ASN A 115 -10.43 -26.29 0.48
N LEU A 116 -10.68 -26.55 -0.81
CA LEU A 116 -11.80 -25.97 -1.57
C LEU A 116 -13.20 -26.45 -1.13
N ASP A 117 -13.28 -27.45 -0.26
CA ASP A 117 -14.49 -27.90 0.41
C ASP A 117 -14.99 -26.88 1.45
N VAL A 118 -14.07 -26.17 2.09
CA VAL A 118 -14.38 -25.10 3.07
C VAL A 118 -14.23 -23.71 2.45
N PHE A 119 -13.20 -23.49 1.63
CA PHE A 119 -12.81 -22.16 1.16
C PHE A 119 -13.25 -21.86 -0.27
N THR A 120 -13.76 -20.65 -0.47
CA THR A 120 -13.87 -20.00 -1.79
C THR A 120 -12.86 -18.85 -1.85
N PRO A 121 -11.68 -19.02 -2.47
CA PRO A 121 -10.68 -17.97 -2.55
C PRO A 121 -10.98 -16.95 -3.67
N VAL A 122 -10.82 -15.68 -3.32
CA VAL A 122 -10.89 -14.51 -4.21
C VAL A 122 -9.56 -13.76 -4.13
N LEU A 123 -8.90 -13.56 -5.25
CA LEU A 123 -7.72 -12.72 -5.38
C LEU A 123 -8.12 -11.37 -5.97
N VAL A 124 -7.83 -10.30 -5.25
CA VAL A 124 -7.98 -8.92 -5.73
C VAL A 124 -6.60 -8.32 -6.01
N GLY A 125 -6.41 -7.84 -7.23
CA GLY A 125 -5.19 -7.15 -7.66
C GLY A 125 -5.48 -6.26 -8.86
N PHE A 126 -4.46 -5.66 -9.47
CA PHE A 126 -4.66 -4.75 -10.61
C PHE A 126 -3.65 -4.97 -11.75
N ASN A 127 -2.89 -6.06 -11.68
CA ASN A 127 -2.08 -6.54 -12.78
C ASN A 127 -2.75 -7.74 -13.45
N PRO A 128 -2.60 -7.90 -14.77
CA PRO A 128 -2.85 -9.18 -15.43
C PRO A 128 -2.06 -10.31 -14.76
N VAL A 129 -2.62 -11.53 -14.75
CA VAL A 129 -2.00 -12.69 -14.09
C VAL A 129 -0.60 -12.98 -14.63
N HIS A 130 -0.37 -12.82 -15.95
CA HIS A 130 0.94 -13.06 -16.55
C HIS A 130 2.03 -12.08 -16.08
N MET A 131 1.66 -10.94 -15.48
CA MET A 131 2.55 -9.93 -14.87
C MET A 131 2.71 -10.10 -13.36
N ALA A 132 2.09 -11.13 -12.75
CA ALA A 132 2.33 -11.44 -11.35
C ALA A 132 3.79 -11.84 -11.10
N ARG A 133 4.25 -11.69 -9.85
CA ARG A 133 5.62 -12.03 -9.42
C ARG A 133 5.95 -13.49 -9.76
N SER A 134 6.96 -13.69 -10.61
CA SER A 134 7.46 -15.01 -11.02
C SER A 134 8.71 -15.45 -10.25
N GLU A 135 9.33 -14.55 -9.51
CA GLU A 135 10.48 -14.85 -8.67
C GLU A 135 10.09 -15.77 -7.50
N PRO A 136 10.97 -16.70 -7.10
CA PRO A 136 10.76 -17.54 -5.93
C PRO A 136 10.40 -16.74 -4.67
N MET A 137 9.62 -17.38 -3.82
CA MET A 137 9.29 -16.88 -2.48
C MET A 137 10.00 -17.78 -1.47
N GLN A 138 10.64 -17.17 -0.48
CA GLN A 138 11.46 -17.90 0.48
C GLN A 138 10.63 -18.97 1.21
N ASP A 139 11.22 -20.16 1.36
CA ASP A 139 10.62 -21.30 2.07
C ASP A 139 9.22 -21.67 1.57
N PHE A 140 8.94 -21.43 0.28
CA PHE A 140 7.64 -21.66 -0.31
C PHE A 140 7.76 -22.23 -1.74
N PRO A 141 7.03 -23.31 -2.07
CA PRO A 141 7.30 -24.09 -3.28
C PRO A 141 6.81 -23.46 -4.59
N PHE A 142 6.05 -22.36 -4.52
CA PHE A 142 5.48 -21.69 -5.69
C PHE A 142 5.86 -20.23 -5.72
N ASN A 143 5.88 -19.60 -6.89
CA ASN A 143 5.85 -18.14 -7.01
C ASN A 143 4.39 -17.63 -7.02
N PHE A 144 4.20 -16.30 -6.94
CA PHE A 144 2.85 -15.72 -6.90
C PHE A 144 2.08 -16.00 -8.20
N LYS A 145 2.78 -15.93 -9.35
CA LYS A 145 2.21 -16.16 -10.67
C LYS A 145 1.61 -17.55 -10.82
N GLU A 146 2.31 -18.60 -10.40
CA GLU A 146 1.80 -19.98 -10.42
C GLU A 146 0.52 -20.13 -9.60
N ILE A 147 0.46 -19.50 -8.41
CA ILE A 147 -0.76 -19.49 -7.58
C ILE A 147 -1.90 -18.75 -8.31
N ALA A 148 -1.64 -17.60 -8.91
CA ALA A 148 -2.64 -16.82 -9.63
C ALA A 148 -3.14 -17.53 -10.91
N GLU A 149 -2.27 -18.26 -11.60
CA GLU A 149 -2.61 -19.11 -12.75
C GLU A 149 -3.52 -20.27 -12.32
N LYS A 150 -3.19 -20.96 -11.22
CA LYS A 150 -4.04 -22.00 -10.63
C LYS A 150 -5.41 -21.46 -10.22
N MET A 151 -5.47 -20.25 -9.65
CA MET A 151 -6.76 -19.60 -9.35
C MET A 151 -7.58 -19.32 -10.61
N SER A 152 -6.93 -18.87 -11.69
CA SER A 152 -7.58 -18.59 -12.97
C SER A 152 -8.14 -19.87 -13.61
N GLU A 153 -7.45 -21.00 -13.44
CA GLU A 153 -7.94 -22.32 -13.83
C GLU A 153 -9.20 -22.71 -13.02
N MET A 154 -9.13 -22.62 -11.69
CA MET A 154 -10.25 -22.94 -10.80
C MET A 154 -11.46 -22.02 -11.01
N GLN A 155 -11.25 -20.80 -11.49
CA GLN A 155 -12.32 -19.86 -11.83
C GLN A 155 -13.20 -20.34 -12.98
N LYS A 156 -12.68 -21.12 -13.93
CA LYS A 156 -13.48 -21.75 -15.01
C LYS A 156 -14.55 -22.67 -14.45
N HIS A 157 -14.34 -23.21 -13.25
CA HIS A 157 -15.25 -24.09 -12.54
C HIS A 157 -15.96 -23.39 -11.36
N GLN A 158 -15.89 -22.05 -11.28
CA GLN A 158 -16.47 -21.24 -10.20
C GLN A 158 -16.03 -21.64 -8.79
N LYS A 159 -14.83 -22.24 -8.64
CA LYS A 159 -14.26 -22.64 -7.36
C LYS A 159 -13.34 -21.59 -6.74
N ALA A 160 -12.81 -20.68 -7.55
CA ALA A 160 -11.98 -19.54 -7.14
C ALA A 160 -12.29 -18.33 -8.03
N PHE A 161 -11.86 -17.14 -7.64
CA PHE A 161 -12.08 -15.94 -8.44
C PHE A 161 -10.84 -15.04 -8.45
N VAL A 162 -10.42 -14.61 -9.63
CA VAL A 162 -9.43 -13.54 -9.82
C VAL A 162 -10.18 -12.30 -10.26
N LEU A 163 -10.10 -11.25 -9.45
CA LEU A 163 -10.71 -9.95 -9.68
C LEU A 163 -9.59 -8.92 -9.87
N ASN A 164 -9.13 -8.78 -11.11
CA ASN A 164 -7.94 -8.01 -11.45
C ASN A 164 -8.10 -7.00 -12.62
N PRO A 165 -9.05 -6.05 -12.54
CA PRO A 165 -9.18 -5.02 -13.56
C PRO A 165 -7.91 -4.17 -13.64
N ALA A 166 -7.46 -3.86 -14.84
CA ALA A 166 -6.32 -2.97 -15.04
C ALA A 166 -6.71 -1.53 -14.69
N VAL A 167 -6.10 -0.96 -13.66
CA VAL A 167 -6.33 0.44 -13.26
C VAL A 167 -5.29 1.40 -13.84
N GLY A 168 -4.28 0.87 -14.53
CA GLY A 168 -3.13 1.61 -15.07
C GLY A 168 -2.11 2.00 -14.00
N PRO A 169 -0.96 2.56 -14.40
CA PRO A 169 0.13 2.90 -13.48
C PRO A 169 -0.26 3.99 -12.49
N GLU A 170 0.42 4.01 -11.34
CA GLU A 170 0.29 5.05 -10.34
C GLU A 170 0.97 6.35 -10.78
N VAL A 171 0.43 7.51 -10.36
CA VAL A 171 1.05 8.83 -10.63
C VAL A 171 2.45 8.91 -10.01
N ILE A 172 2.63 8.31 -8.84
CA ILE A 172 3.92 8.07 -8.21
C ILE A 172 4.17 6.57 -8.29
N THR A 173 5.15 6.18 -9.10
CA THR A 173 5.40 4.80 -9.50
C THR A 173 5.49 3.89 -8.28
N GLY A 174 4.58 2.92 -8.19
CA GLY A 174 4.56 1.90 -7.14
C GLY A 174 3.91 2.32 -5.82
N SER A 175 3.36 3.54 -5.72
CA SER A 175 2.57 3.96 -4.56
C SER A 175 1.15 3.38 -4.61
N SER A 176 1.04 2.07 -4.40
CA SER A 176 -0.22 1.30 -4.50
C SER A 176 -1.30 1.75 -3.52
N ARG A 177 -0.96 2.58 -2.53
CA ARG A 177 -1.93 3.19 -1.62
C ARG A 177 -2.92 4.11 -2.35
N MET A 178 -2.55 4.64 -3.52
CA MET A 178 -3.34 5.61 -4.28
C MET A 178 -4.40 4.91 -5.13
N LYS A 179 -4.18 4.69 -6.43
CA LYS A 179 -5.19 4.09 -7.33
C LYS A 179 -5.51 2.66 -6.92
N GLY A 180 -4.50 1.85 -6.62
CA GLY A 180 -4.68 0.47 -6.15
C GLY A 180 -5.59 0.39 -4.92
N GLY A 181 -5.21 1.05 -3.83
CA GLY A 181 -6.00 1.06 -2.59
C GLY A 181 -7.40 1.66 -2.75
N THR A 182 -7.56 2.66 -3.63
CA THR A 182 -8.87 3.23 -3.98
C THR A 182 -9.74 2.22 -4.71
N ALA A 183 -9.20 1.58 -5.74
CA ALA A 183 -9.91 0.56 -6.51
C ALA A 183 -10.26 -0.65 -5.64
N THR A 184 -9.37 -1.06 -4.74
CA THR A 184 -9.65 -2.12 -3.75
C THR A 184 -10.87 -1.78 -2.92
N LYS A 185 -10.90 -0.58 -2.33
CA LYS A 185 -12.02 -0.14 -1.50
C LYS A 185 -13.32 -0.14 -2.31
N LEU A 186 -13.33 0.57 -3.44
CA LEU A 186 -14.50 0.69 -4.32
C LEU A 186 -15.06 -0.67 -4.73
N MET A 187 -14.20 -1.57 -5.21
CA MET A 187 -14.62 -2.86 -5.74
C MET A 187 -15.12 -3.81 -4.67
N LEU A 188 -14.44 -3.85 -3.52
CA LEU A 188 -14.86 -4.70 -2.41
C LEU A 188 -16.15 -4.17 -1.78
N GLU A 189 -16.29 -2.86 -1.57
CA GLU A 189 -17.56 -2.30 -1.10
C GLU A 189 -18.69 -2.64 -2.06
N THR A 190 -18.50 -2.44 -3.36
CA THR A 190 -19.52 -2.79 -4.36
C THR A 190 -19.94 -4.26 -4.26
N VAL A 191 -18.98 -5.17 -4.23
CA VAL A 191 -19.25 -6.62 -4.20
C VAL A 191 -19.91 -7.05 -2.90
N LEU A 192 -19.42 -6.55 -1.77
CA LEU A 192 -19.95 -6.92 -0.46
C LEU A 192 -21.37 -6.35 -0.29
N LEU A 193 -21.59 -5.08 -0.62
CA LEU A 193 -22.89 -4.42 -0.50
C LEU A 193 -23.94 -5.04 -1.42
N ALA A 194 -23.59 -5.40 -2.65
CA ALA A 194 -24.53 -6.10 -3.54
C ALA A 194 -24.98 -7.45 -2.95
N GLY A 195 -24.10 -8.18 -2.25
CA GLY A 195 -24.46 -9.40 -1.55
C GLY A 195 -25.37 -9.16 -0.34
N HIS A 196 -25.13 -8.08 0.42
CA HIS A 196 -26.01 -7.65 1.52
C HIS A 196 -27.39 -7.24 1.01
N GLU A 197 -27.45 -6.40 -0.02
CA GLU A 197 -28.70 -5.94 -0.64
C GLU A 197 -29.53 -7.13 -1.13
N ALA A 198 -28.89 -8.15 -1.70
CA ALA A 198 -29.60 -9.34 -2.13
C ALA A 198 -30.29 -10.10 -0.98
N VAL A 199 -29.66 -10.14 0.20
CA VAL A 199 -30.24 -10.80 1.38
C VAL A 199 -31.34 -9.95 2.02
N TYR A 200 -31.11 -8.65 2.19
CA TYR A 200 -32.01 -7.79 2.98
C TYR A 200 -33.11 -7.11 2.18
N SER A 201 -32.92 -6.92 0.87
CA SER A 201 -33.94 -6.38 -0.06
C SER A 201 -34.64 -7.48 -0.86
N ASN A 202 -34.18 -8.73 -0.77
CA ASN A 202 -34.68 -9.86 -1.56
C ASN A 202 -34.62 -9.63 -3.09
N GLU A 203 -33.63 -8.85 -3.53
CA GLU A 203 -33.35 -8.60 -4.94
C GLU A 203 -32.20 -9.47 -5.43
N ALA A 204 -32.26 -9.98 -6.66
CA ALA A 204 -31.14 -10.78 -7.18
C ALA A 204 -29.90 -9.90 -7.43
N VAL A 205 -28.70 -10.45 -7.16
CA VAL A 205 -27.47 -9.82 -7.65
C VAL A 205 -27.44 -9.89 -9.19
N THR A 206 -27.41 -8.73 -9.84
CA THR A 206 -27.38 -8.62 -11.31
C THR A 206 -26.14 -7.85 -11.77
N ALA A 207 -25.85 -7.88 -13.08
CA ALA A 207 -24.79 -7.03 -13.62
C ALA A 207 -25.15 -5.54 -13.49
N ASP A 208 -26.43 -5.20 -13.62
CA ASP A 208 -26.92 -3.82 -13.63
C ASP A 208 -26.83 -3.16 -12.26
N ASN A 209 -27.23 -3.82 -11.17
CA ASN A 209 -27.13 -3.23 -9.83
C ASN A 209 -25.67 -3.09 -9.34
N VAL A 210 -24.82 -4.07 -9.68
CA VAL A 210 -23.37 -3.97 -9.44
C VAL A 210 -22.78 -2.80 -10.22
N LEU A 211 -23.13 -2.65 -11.51
CA LEU A 211 -22.64 -1.55 -12.34
C LEU A 211 -23.16 -0.18 -11.87
N ALA A 212 -24.42 -0.09 -11.44
CA ALA A 212 -24.99 1.11 -10.87
C ALA A 212 -24.23 1.56 -9.61
N SER A 213 -23.88 0.61 -8.74
CA SER A 213 -23.05 0.87 -7.56
C SER A 213 -21.65 1.37 -7.91
N VAL A 214 -21.01 0.81 -8.94
CA VAL A 214 -19.72 1.33 -9.45
C VAL A 214 -19.89 2.76 -9.95
N ARG A 215 -20.92 3.04 -10.78
CA ARG A 215 -21.18 4.37 -11.35
C ARG A 215 -21.47 5.44 -10.30
N MET A 216 -22.08 5.07 -9.17
CA MET A 216 -22.28 6.02 -8.06
C MET A 216 -20.95 6.61 -7.56
N ASN A 217 -19.84 5.86 -7.64
CA ASN A 217 -18.52 6.35 -7.26
C ASN A 217 -17.94 7.38 -8.23
N GLU A 218 -18.39 7.42 -9.49
CA GLU A 218 -18.03 8.48 -10.44
C GLU A 218 -18.56 9.83 -9.95
N LYS A 219 -19.78 9.86 -9.39
CA LYS A 219 -20.33 11.07 -8.77
C LYS A 219 -19.52 11.51 -7.55
N VAL A 220 -19.04 10.57 -6.75
CA VAL A 220 -18.15 10.88 -5.61
C VAL A 220 -16.85 11.49 -6.12
N TYR A 221 -16.27 10.96 -7.20
CA TYR A 221 -15.07 11.52 -7.83
C TYR A 221 -15.30 12.96 -8.32
N GLU A 222 -16.34 13.18 -9.13
CA GLU A 222 -16.70 14.51 -9.63
C GLU A 222 -16.91 15.51 -8.49
N THR A 223 -17.66 15.10 -7.47
CA THR A 223 -17.96 15.97 -6.32
C THR A 223 -16.69 16.31 -5.55
N THR A 224 -15.81 15.34 -5.34
CA THR A 224 -14.53 15.53 -4.64
C THR A 224 -13.66 16.55 -5.39
N TYR A 225 -13.45 16.33 -6.68
CA TYR A 225 -12.55 17.17 -7.47
C TYR A 225 -13.19 18.46 -8.00
N SER A 226 -14.51 18.65 -7.84
CA SER A 226 -15.14 19.96 -7.98
C SER A 226 -14.57 21.00 -6.99
N GLN A 227 -13.93 20.55 -5.91
CA GLN A 227 -13.30 21.38 -4.89
C GLN A 227 -11.78 21.50 -5.07
N ILE A 228 -11.26 21.30 -6.30
CA ILE A 228 -9.82 21.22 -6.59
C ILE A 228 -9.03 22.42 -6.06
N ASP A 229 -9.57 23.64 -6.15
CA ASP A 229 -8.87 24.85 -5.69
C ASP A 229 -8.64 24.84 -4.17
N LYS A 230 -9.65 24.40 -3.41
CA LYS A 230 -9.54 24.26 -1.95
C LYS A 230 -8.58 23.13 -1.58
N LEU A 231 -8.62 22.03 -2.33
CA LEU A 231 -7.71 20.91 -2.14
C LEU A 231 -6.25 21.33 -2.41
N ALA A 232 -6.00 22.10 -3.47
CA ALA A 232 -4.70 22.65 -3.80
C ALA A 232 -4.19 23.60 -2.70
N ALA A 233 -5.07 24.45 -2.14
CA ALA A 233 -4.71 25.33 -1.03
C ALA A 233 -4.33 24.55 0.25
N LEU A 234 -5.06 23.48 0.58
CA LEU A 234 -4.73 22.60 1.72
C LEU A 234 -3.41 21.86 1.50
N LEU A 235 -3.20 21.32 0.31
CA LEU A 235 -1.95 20.67 -0.09
C LEU A 235 -0.76 21.62 0.04
N GLN A 236 -0.90 22.87 -0.42
CA GLN A 236 0.17 23.87 -0.32
C GLN A 236 0.50 24.20 1.14
N LYS A 237 -0.51 24.38 1.99
CA LYS A 237 -0.31 24.60 3.44
C LYS A 237 0.39 23.42 4.11
N ALA A 238 0.00 22.19 3.78
CA ALA A 238 0.67 20.99 4.26
C ALA A 238 2.13 20.93 3.79
N GLY A 239 2.38 21.30 2.52
CA GLY A 239 3.74 21.39 1.96
C GLY A 239 4.62 22.38 2.72
N VAL A 240 4.12 23.60 2.98
CA VAL A 240 4.83 24.63 3.76
C VAL A 240 5.15 24.14 5.16
N SER A 241 4.16 23.57 5.86
CA SER A 241 4.35 22.99 7.19
C SER A 241 5.50 21.98 7.21
N LEU A 242 5.52 21.04 6.24
CA LEU A 242 6.56 20.02 6.15
C LEU A 242 7.94 20.57 5.75
N GLN A 243 8.01 21.66 4.97
CA GLN A 243 9.25 22.34 4.59
C GLN A 243 9.86 23.09 5.78
N GLU A 244 9.02 23.69 6.62
CA GLU A 244 9.44 24.43 7.82
C GLU A 244 9.74 23.55 9.03
N LYS A 245 9.75 22.22 8.83
CA LYS A 245 9.94 21.18 9.85
C LYS A 245 8.81 21.11 10.88
N GLY A 246 7.61 21.58 10.53
CA GLY A 246 6.38 21.30 11.27
C GLY A 246 5.79 19.93 10.94
N HIS A 247 4.60 19.67 11.48
CA HIS A 247 3.87 18.41 11.38
C HIS A 247 2.46 18.63 10.83
N VAL A 248 1.91 17.59 10.19
CA VAL A 248 0.52 17.56 9.75
C VAL A 248 -0.24 16.51 10.56
N TYR A 249 -1.27 16.94 11.30
CA TYR A 249 -2.10 16.09 12.14
C TYR A 249 -3.48 15.90 11.53
N TYR A 250 -3.98 14.67 11.52
CA TYR A 250 -5.35 14.35 11.12
C TYR A 250 -6.19 14.07 12.36
N LEU A 251 -7.23 14.89 12.59
CA LEU A 251 -8.27 14.63 13.60
C LEU A 251 -9.53 14.19 12.88
N GLY A 252 -9.73 12.88 12.78
CA GLY A 252 -10.91 12.32 12.13
C GLY A 252 -11.95 11.78 13.10
N TRP A 253 -13.22 11.88 12.71
CA TRP A 253 -14.35 11.29 13.41
C TRP A 253 -14.76 9.98 12.77
N GLN A 254 -15.03 8.97 13.60
CA GLN A 254 -15.49 7.65 13.17
C GLN A 254 -14.55 7.03 12.12
N THR A 255 -15.09 6.48 11.02
CA THR A 255 -14.30 5.82 9.99
C THR A 255 -13.41 6.78 9.20
N LEU A 256 -13.68 8.09 9.20
CA LEU A 256 -12.78 9.09 8.60
C LEU A 256 -11.45 9.20 9.37
N GLY A 257 -11.46 8.91 10.69
CA GLY A 257 -10.23 8.76 11.47
C GLY A 257 -9.37 7.59 10.99
N ILE A 258 -10.01 6.46 10.65
CA ILE A 258 -9.32 5.29 10.10
C ILE A 258 -8.72 5.63 8.73
N ILE A 259 -9.44 6.35 7.87
CA ILE A 259 -8.91 6.84 6.59
C ILE A 259 -7.68 7.75 6.80
N GLY A 260 -7.71 8.61 7.82
CA GLY A 260 -6.55 9.41 8.24
C GLY A 260 -5.34 8.54 8.62
N ILE A 261 -5.56 7.51 9.44
CA ILE A 261 -4.49 6.57 9.84
C ILE A 261 -3.92 5.81 8.63
N ILE A 262 -4.79 5.38 7.69
CA ILE A 262 -4.36 4.72 6.45
C ILE A 262 -3.43 5.62 5.64
N ASP A 263 -3.77 6.89 5.47
CA ASP A 263 -2.93 7.84 4.71
C ASP A 263 -1.60 8.14 5.45
N ALA A 264 -1.67 8.43 6.75
CA ALA A 264 -0.50 8.82 7.55
C ALA A 264 0.52 7.68 7.68
N SER A 265 0.07 6.44 7.92
CA SER A 265 0.95 5.28 8.10
C SER A 265 1.80 4.97 6.86
N GLU A 266 1.31 5.32 5.66
CA GLU A 266 2.02 5.11 4.40
C GLU A 266 3.03 6.20 4.07
N CYS A 267 2.97 7.37 4.72
CA CYS A 267 3.95 8.43 4.49
C CYS A 267 5.37 8.02 4.94
N ILE A 268 5.47 7.13 5.94
CA ILE A 268 6.73 6.64 6.51
C ILE A 268 7.53 5.82 5.48
N PRO A 269 7.01 4.69 4.96
CA PRO A 269 7.75 3.89 3.98
C PRO A 269 7.88 4.58 2.62
N THR A 270 6.89 5.40 2.22
CA THR A 270 6.82 6.03 0.88
C THR A 270 7.77 7.22 0.75
N TYR A 271 7.86 8.08 1.78
CA TYR A 271 8.59 9.36 1.72
C TYR A 271 9.66 9.51 2.80
N GLY A 272 9.94 8.45 3.55
CA GLY A 272 10.88 8.49 4.67
C GLY A 272 10.43 9.39 5.82
N ALA A 273 9.12 9.62 5.97
CA ALA A 273 8.56 10.48 7.01
C ALA A 273 8.80 9.92 8.42
N GLY A 274 8.84 10.80 9.42
CA GLY A 274 8.87 10.42 10.84
C GLY A 274 7.47 10.27 11.43
N THR A 275 7.37 9.60 12.57
CA THR A 275 6.10 9.40 13.32
C THR A 275 5.66 10.63 14.13
N GLY A 276 6.39 11.74 14.02
CA GLY A 276 6.23 12.90 14.91
C GLY A 276 6.85 12.67 16.30
N PRO A 277 6.71 13.65 17.21
CA PRO A 277 7.36 13.64 18.52
C PRO A 277 6.77 12.62 19.50
N ARG A 278 5.51 12.19 19.28
CA ARG A 278 4.84 11.19 20.11
C ARG A 278 3.79 10.45 19.30
N PHE A 279 3.73 9.14 19.48
CA PHE A 279 2.71 8.29 18.86
C PHE A 279 1.37 8.48 19.59
N ALA A 280 0.38 9.05 18.91
CA ALA A 280 -0.93 9.41 19.46
C ALA A 280 -2.03 9.13 18.42
N ILE A 281 -3.13 8.50 18.82
CA ILE A 281 -4.19 8.07 17.89
C ILE A 281 -5.60 8.46 18.33
N ALA A 282 -5.85 8.61 19.64
CA ALA A 282 -7.12 9.07 20.14
C ALA A 282 -7.17 10.60 20.21
N HIS A 283 -8.38 11.18 20.14
CA HIS A 283 -8.56 12.63 20.36
C HIS A 283 -8.06 13.07 21.74
N THR A 284 -8.22 12.23 22.76
CA THR A 284 -7.69 12.48 24.10
C THR A 284 -6.17 12.53 24.11
N ASP A 285 -5.50 11.65 23.36
CA ASP A 285 -4.04 11.68 23.22
C ASP A 285 -3.60 12.99 22.55
N PHE A 286 -4.32 13.40 21.50
CA PHE A 286 -4.05 14.67 20.83
C PHE A 286 -4.18 15.85 21.80
N VAL A 287 -5.30 15.97 22.51
CA VAL A 287 -5.54 17.08 23.46
C VAL A 287 -4.51 17.12 24.58
N ASN A 288 -4.16 15.95 25.15
CA ASN A 288 -3.29 15.90 26.32
C ASN A 288 -1.80 15.98 25.97
N ALA A 289 -1.40 15.46 24.81
CA ALA A 289 0.01 15.25 24.51
C ALA A 289 0.53 16.01 23.28
N ILE A 290 -0.34 16.32 22.31
CA ILE A 290 0.06 16.97 21.06
C ILE A 290 -0.30 18.44 21.09
N LEU A 291 -1.56 18.78 21.38
CA LEU A 291 -2.09 20.15 21.39
C LEU A 291 -1.22 21.14 22.19
N PRO A 292 -0.69 20.80 23.39
CA PRO A 292 0.17 21.73 24.15
C PRO A 292 1.54 22.00 23.52
N SER A 293 1.96 21.20 22.54
CA SER A 293 3.26 21.32 21.86
C SER A 293 3.17 21.81 20.42
N LEU A 294 1.97 22.16 19.94
CA LEU A 294 1.79 22.74 18.61
C LEU A 294 2.46 24.11 18.48
N THR A 295 2.94 24.39 17.28
CA THR A 295 3.54 25.65 16.85
C THR A 295 2.80 26.18 15.63
N ASP A 296 3.05 27.43 15.25
CA ASP A 296 2.46 28.05 14.04
C ASP A 296 2.90 27.37 12.72
N LYS A 297 3.89 26.48 12.79
CA LYS A 297 4.37 25.68 11.66
C LYS A 297 3.56 24.41 11.46
N ASP A 298 2.77 24.01 12.44
CA ASP A 298 2.00 22.76 12.40
C ASP A 298 0.65 22.98 11.73
N MET A 299 0.17 21.96 11.03
CA MET A 299 -1.14 21.95 10.39
C MET A 299 -2.03 20.89 11.04
N VAL A 300 -3.26 21.26 11.38
CA VAL A 300 -4.27 20.34 11.90
C VAL A 300 -5.44 20.26 10.92
N ILE A 301 -5.74 19.06 10.43
CA ILE A 301 -6.84 18.80 9.50
C ILE A 301 -7.94 18.04 10.21
N PHE A 302 -9.12 18.66 10.30
CA PHE A 302 -10.31 18.05 10.88
C PHE A 302 -11.10 17.31 9.81
N LEU A 303 -11.38 16.02 10.03
CA LEU A 303 -12.10 15.15 9.10
C LEU A 303 -13.42 14.70 9.75
N PHE A 304 -14.52 15.34 9.39
CA PHE A 304 -15.84 15.04 9.93
C PHE A 304 -16.90 15.10 8.83
N SER A 305 -17.95 14.31 9.00
CA SER A 305 -19.07 14.26 8.08
C SER A 305 -20.31 13.68 8.75
N LYS A 306 -21.49 14.07 8.29
CA LYS A 306 -22.77 13.44 8.64
C LYS A 306 -23.09 12.20 7.79
N GLN A 307 -22.36 12.00 6.69
CA GLN A 307 -22.55 10.95 5.69
C GLN A 307 -21.26 10.15 5.45
N HIS A 308 -21.36 8.99 4.80
CA HIS A 308 -20.24 8.12 4.45
C HIS A 308 -19.42 8.68 3.26
N TRP A 309 -18.38 9.46 3.54
CA TRP A 309 -17.50 10.09 2.53
C TRP A 309 -16.06 9.57 2.57
N GLU A 310 -15.88 8.29 2.91
CA GLU A 310 -14.56 7.68 3.10
C GLU A 310 -13.71 7.70 1.82
N LEU A 311 -14.30 7.43 0.66
CA LEU A 311 -13.57 7.43 -0.62
C LEU A 311 -13.12 8.83 -1.02
N SER A 312 -14.00 9.82 -0.87
CA SER A 312 -13.67 11.24 -1.09
C SER A 312 -12.56 11.71 -0.15
N THR A 313 -12.68 11.41 1.14
CA THR A 313 -11.66 11.73 2.15
C THR A 313 -10.32 11.08 1.80
N LYS A 314 -10.34 9.81 1.37
CA LYS A 314 -9.13 9.10 0.94
C LYS A 314 -8.45 9.79 -0.24
N TRP A 315 -9.21 10.19 -1.27
CA TRP A 315 -8.66 10.94 -2.41
C TRP A 315 -8.04 12.27 -1.97
N CYS A 316 -8.74 13.05 -1.15
CA CYS A 316 -8.23 14.31 -0.64
C CYS A 316 -6.93 14.12 0.16
N LEU A 317 -6.90 13.17 1.10
CA LEU A 317 -5.71 12.93 1.92
C LEU A 317 -4.55 12.40 1.09
N ASN A 318 -4.78 11.47 0.16
CA ASN A 318 -3.72 10.98 -0.72
C ASN A 318 -3.15 12.09 -1.60
N ALA A 319 -3.99 13.01 -2.10
CA ALA A 319 -3.52 14.16 -2.86
C ALA A 319 -2.72 15.13 -1.98
N ILE A 320 -3.24 15.48 -0.80
CA ILE A 320 -2.58 16.38 0.16
C ILE A 320 -1.23 15.82 0.59
N SER A 321 -1.18 14.59 1.10
CA SER A 321 0.05 14.01 1.63
C SER A 321 1.08 13.76 0.53
N THR A 322 0.67 13.28 -0.64
CA THR A 322 1.58 13.09 -1.78
C THR A 322 2.13 14.42 -2.28
N GLY A 323 1.25 15.39 -2.52
CA GLY A 323 1.63 16.72 -2.99
C GLY A 323 2.54 17.46 -2.02
N ALA A 324 2.24 17.41 -0.72
CA ALA A 324 3.08 18.01 0.31
C ALA A 324 4.50 17.42 0.33
N HIS A 325 4.65 16.10 0.16
CA HIS A 325 5.96 15.46 0.07
C HIS A 325 6.67 15.73 -1.27
N ILE A 326 5.94 15.93 -2.37
CA ILE A 326 6.49 16.43 -3.64
C ILE A 326 7.07 17.83 -3.44
N LEU A 327 6.33 18.75 -2.80
CA LEU A 327 6.80 20.10 -2.47
C LEU A 327 8.04 20.06 -1.54
N LYS A 328 8.11 19.07 -0.65
CA LYS A 328 9.30 18.82 0.20
C LYS A 328 10.49 18.20 -0.56
N GLY A 329 10.36 17.92 -1.86
CA GLY A 329 11.43 17.36 -2.69
C GLY A 329 11.68 15.87 -2.47
N LYS A 330 10.68 15.09 -2.05
CA LYS A 330 10.79 13.63 -1.82
C LYS A 330 10.52 12.76 -3.06
N VAL A 331 10.22 13.41 -4.18
CA VAL A 331 9.90 12.76 -5.45
C VAL A 331 10.74 13.40 -6.55
N TYR A 332 11.29 12.58 -7.43
CA TYR A 332 11.94 13.02 -8.67
C TYR A 332 11.16 12.49 -9.87
N ARG A 333 10.72 13.40 -10.75
CA ARG A 333 9.70 13.12 -11.78
C ARG A 333 8.48 12.47 -11.13
N ASN A 334 8.29 11.17 -11.35
CA ASN A 334 7.23 10.35 -10.75
C ASN A 334 7.77 9.17 -9.93
N TYR A 335 9.02 9.22 -9.47
CA TYR A 335 9.66 8.16 -8.67
C TYR A 335 9.91 8.61 -7.23
N MET A 336 9.67 7.71 -6.28
CA MET A 336 9.99 7.92 -4.86
C MET A 336 11.49 7.79 -4.66
N ILE A 337 12.15 8.88 -4.28
CA ILE A 337 13.60 8.94 -4.13
C ILE A 337 14.07 8.88 -2.68
N ASP A 338 13.15 8.84 -1.72
CA ASP A 338 13.43 8.68 -0.29
C ASP A 338 12.74 7.41 0.25
N LEU A 339 12.61 6.40 -0.62
CA LEU A 339 12.00 5.10 -0.31
C LEU A 339 12.88 4.33 0.69
N ARG A 340 12.25 3.72 1.70
CA ARG A 340 12.91 2.78 2.61
C ARG A 340 12.82 1.35 2.07
N VAL A 341 13.93 0.61 2.07
CA VAL A 341 14.01 -0.77 1.55
C VAL A 341 13.58 -1.77 2.63
N THR A 342 12.28 -1.87 2.87
CA THR A 342 11.75 -2.57 4.05
C THR A 342 11.24 -4.00 3.80
N ASN A 343 11.09 -4.39 2.53
CA ASN A 343 10.66 -5.72 2.08
C ASN A 343 11.21 -6.03 0.67
N SER A 344 11.02 -7.26 0.20
CA SER A 344 11.56 -7.72 -1.09
C SER A 344 11.02 -6.93 -2.29
N LYS A 345 9.77 -6.46 -2.22
CA LYS A 345 9.15 -5.62 -3.24
C LYS A 345 9.84 -4.25 -3.33
N LEU A 346 10.14 -3.63 -2.20
CA LEU A 346 10.82 -2.32 -2.17
C LEU A 346 12.31 -2.44 -2.51
N PHE A 347 12.96 -3.55 -2.18
CA PHE A 347 14.33 -3.86 -2.62
C PHE A 347 14.43 -3.88 -4.15
N ARG A 348 13.56 -4.66 -4.82
CA ARG A 348 13.50 -4.70 -6.30
C ARG A 348 13.18 -3.34 -6.91
N ARG A 349 12.27 -2.59 -6.28
CA ARG A 349 11.92 -1.23 -6.73
C ARG A 349 13.13 -0.29 -6.66
N ALA A 350 13.93 -0.36 -5.60
CA ALA A 350 15.15 0.42 -5.49
C ALA A 350 16.12 0.11 -6.63
N ILE A 351 16.34 -1.17 -6.94
CA ILE A 351 17.17 -1.59 -8.08
C ILE A 351 16.64 -1.03 -9.40
N HIS A 352 15.33 -1.14 -9.66
CA HIS A 352 14.74 -0.61 -10.89
C HIS A 352 14.84 0.92 -11.01
N ILE A 353 14.71 1.65 -9.89
CA ILE A 353 14.92 3.10 -9.87
C ILE A 353 16.37 3.43 -10.24
N LEU A 354 17.34 2.70 -9.67
CA LEU A 354 18.75 2.86 -10.02
C LEU A 354 18.97 2.60 -11.52
N GLN A 355 18.55 1.45 -12.03
CA GLN A 355 18.69 1.10 -13.45
C GLN A 355 18.08 2.17 -14.36
N ARG A 356 16.91 2.71 -13.99
CA ARG A 356 16.19 3.71 -14.79
C ARG A 356 16.96 5.02 -14.92
N PHE A 357 17.69 5.42 -13.88
CA PHE A 357 18.37 6.72 -13.86
C PHE A 357 19.86 6.64 -14.16
N THR A 358 20.48 5.45 -14.09
CA THR A 358 21.91 5.27 -14.35
C THR A 358 22.19 4.52 -15.65
N ASN A 359 21.17 3.91 -16.27
CA ASN A 359 21.31 2.97 -17.40
C ASN A 359 22.30 1.81 -17.12
N SER A 360 22.53 1.48 -15.85
CA SER A 360 23.44 0.39 -15.44
C SER A 360 22.72 -0.95 -15.44
N THR A 361 23.50 -2.04 -15.44
CA THR A 361 22.95 -3.40 -15.38
C THR A 361 22.31 -3.68 -14.02
N GLN A 362 21.45 -4.70 -13.96
CA GLN A 362 20.82 -5.12 -12.71
C GLN A 362 21.87 -5.44 -11.64
N THR A 363 22.90 -6.22 -11.99
CA THR A 363 24.00 -6.59 -11.10
C THR A 363 24.73 -5.37 -10.54
N GLN A 364 25.03 -4.37 -11.40
CA GLN A 364 25.70 -3.14 -10.94
C GLN A 364 24.84 -2.35 -9.96
N CYS A 365 23.53 -2.23 -10.23
CA CYS A 365 22.60 -1.54 -9.34
C CYS A 365 22.39 -2.28 -8.02
N GLU A 366 22.35 -3.61 -8.07
CA GLU A 366 22.25 -4.46 -6.88
C GLU A 366 23.50 -4.35 -6.02
N THR A 367 24.69 -4.46 -6.60
CA THR A 367 25.97 -4.22 -5.88
C THR A 367 25.99 -2.86 -5.20
N ALA A 368 25.53 -1.81 -5.89
CA ALA A 368 25.46 -0.46 -5.32
C ALA A 368 24.50 -0.37 -4.15
N LEU A 369 23.31 -0.94 -4.30
CA LEU A 369 22.29 -0.94 -3.25
C LEU A 369 22.80 -1.70 -2.02
N LEU A 370 23.44 -2.85 -2.20
CA LEU A 370 24.02 -3.63 -1.11
C LEU A 370 25.15 -2.87 -0.42
N ARG A 371 26.07 -2.23 -1.16
CA ARG A 371 27.12 -1.39 -0.56
C ARG A 371 26.52 -0.32 0.35
N SER A 372 25.44 0.32 -0.08
CA SER A 372 24.71 1.31 0.72
C SER A 372 24.02 0.71 1.95
N ILE A 373 23.37 -0.46 1.80
CA ILE A 373 22.71 -1.17 2.90
C ILE A 373 23.74 -1.54 3.98
N TYR A 374 24.85 -2.12 3.58
CA TYR A 374 25.86 -2.64 4.49
C TYR A 374 26.87 -1.56 4.94
N ASP A 375 26.93 -0.41 4.26
CA ASP A 375 27.91 0.67 4.47
C ASP A 375 29.35 0.15 4.35
N VAL A 376 29.62 -0.45 3.19
CA VAL A 376 30.90 -1.09 2.84
C VAL A 376 31.33 -0.69 1.44
N GLU A 377 32.64 -0.55 1.21
CA GLU A 377 33.20 -0.29 -0.12
C GLU A 377 33.23 -1.55 -0.99
N GLU A 378 33.44 -2.72 -0.39
CA GLU A 378 33.47 -4.02 -1.08
C GLU A 378 32.47 -4.99 -0.45
N LEU A 379 31.79 -5.76 -1.30
CA LEU A 379 30.87 -6.80 -0.83
C LEU A 379 31.64 -8.10 -0.63
N THR A 380 31.45 -8.72 0.53
CA THR A 380 31.89 -10.09 0.78
C THR A 380 31.00 -11.09 0.01
N ASP A 381 31.50 -12.30 -0.23
CA ASP A 381 30.69 -13.40 -0.79
C ASP A 381 29.46 -13.74 0.06
N GLU A 382 29.60 -13.64 1.39
CA GLU A 382 28.48 -13.85 2.33
C GLU A 382 27.34 -12.85 2.09
N ILE A 383 27.66 -11.55 1.99
CA ILE A 383 26.68 -10.51 1.64
C ILE A 383 26.11 -10.78 0.24
N SER A 384 26.93 -11.08 -0.76
CA SER A 384 26.47 -11.20 -2.15
C SER A 384 25.57 -12.42 -2.38
N SER A 385 25.71 -13.46 -1.58
CA SER A 385 24.93 -14.71 -1.67
C SER A 385 23.76 -14.77 -0.68
N ALA A 386 23.62 -13.78 0.21
CA ALA A 386 22.54 -13.76 1.17
C ALA A 386 21.17 -13.54 0.50
N ASP A 387 20.12 -14.05 1.14
CA ASP A 387 18.75 -13.84 0.68
C ASP A 387 18.33 -12.36 0.84
N VAL A 388 17.46 -11.89 -0.05
CA VAL A 388 16.89 -10.53 -0.04
C VAL A 388 16.31 -10.16 1.33
N THR A 389 15.75 -11.12 2.06
CA THR A 389 15.22 -10.91 3.41
C THR A 389 16.30 -10.41 4.37
N GLN A 390 17.53 -10.94 4.31
CA GLN A 390 18.66 -10.47 5.12
C GLN A 390 19.02 -9.02 4.80
N HIS A 391 19.03 -8.67 3.51
CA HIS A 391 19.29 -7.30 3.07
C HIS A 391 18.22 -6.32 3.58
N THR A 392 16.94 -6.71 3.52
CA THR A 392 15.84 -5.87 4.00
C THR A 392 15.84 -5.71 5.52
N LEU A 393 16.24 -6.74 6.27
CA LEU A 393 16.43 -6.65 7.72
C LEU A 393 17.55 -5.67 8.08
N MET A 394 18.70 -5.76 7.40
CA MET A 394 19.82 -4.83 7.60
C MET A 394 19.43 -3.39 7.22
N ALA A 395 18.72 -3.22 6.10
CA ALA A 395 18.23 -1.92 5.66
C ALA A 395 17.24 -1.28 6.65
N ASN A 396 16.42 -2.09 7.34
CA ASN A 396 15.49 -1.62 8.35
C ASN A 396 16.16 -1.17 9.65
N GLN A 397 17.33 -1.70 10.00
CA GLN A 397 18.08 -1.30 11.21
C GLN A 397 18.74 0.07 11.05
N LYS A 398 19.16 0.41 9.83
CA LYS A 398 19.70 1.73 9.51
C LYS A 398 18.56 2.64 9.08
N ASP A 399 18.20 3.62 9.92
CA ASP A 399 17.28 4.73 9.59
C ASP A 399 17.70 5.59 8.36
N ARG A 400 18.77 5.19 7.66
CA ARG A 400 19.51 5.94 6.65
C ARG A 400 19.58 5.26 5.29
N VAL A 401 19.18 3.99 5.13
CA VAL A 401 19.14 3.36 3.80
C VAL A 401 17.92 3.90 3.05
N ARG A 402 18.12 5.09 2.49
CA ARG A 402 17.23 5.75 1.58
C ARG A 402 17.73 5.30 0.22
N ALA A 403 16.92 4.53 -0.50
CA ALA A 403 17.31 3.82 -1.74
C ALA A 403 18.04 4.69 -2.79
N CYS A 404 18.02 6.01 -2.65
CA CYS A 404 18.65 6.92 -3.58
C CYS A 404 19.61 7.93 -2.97
N SER A 405 19.81 8.02 -1.64
CA SER A 405 20.79 8.97 -1.07
C SER A 405 22.20 8.80 -1.63
N GLU A 406 22.48 7.61 -2.14
CA GLU A 406 23.73 7.24 -2.80
C GLU A 406 23.72 7.26 -4.32
N ILE A 407 22.70 7.81 -4.98
CA ILE A 407 22.84 8.08 -6.42
C ILE A 407 23.98 9.06 -6.68
N ASN A 408 24.31 9.95 -5.73
CA ASN A 408 25.55 10.71 -5.78
C ASN A 408 26.81 9.87 -5.54
N ALA A 409 26.76 8.78 -4.75
CA ALA A 409 27.89 7.87 -4.56
C ALA A 409 28.08 6.97 -5.79
N PHE A 410 26.99 6.48 -6.39
CA PHE A 410 27.01 5.66 -7.60
C PHE A 410 27.37 6.46 -8.85
N ILE A 411 26.89 7.72 -8.96
CA ILE A 411 27.36 8.67 -9.98
C ILE A 411 28.83 9.02 -9.73
N LYS A 412 29.29 9.17 -8.47
CA LYS A 412 30.72 9.30 -8.14
C LYS A 412 31.55 8.05 -8.47
N VAL A 413 30.99 6.85 -8.42
CA VAL A 413 31.72 5.62 -8.79
C VAL A 413 31.85 5.49 -10.31
N GLN A 414 30.88 6.00 -11.09
CA GLN A 414 31.05 6.12 -12.56
C GLN A 414 31.88 7.33 -12.99
N MET A 415 31.92 8.40 -12.18
CA MET A 415 32.76 9.57 -12.39
C MET A 415 34.01 9.46 -11.52
N GLU A 416 35.07 8.79 -11.99
CA GLU A 416 36.41 8.92 -11.40
C GLU A 416 36.82 10.41 -11.30
N LEU A 417 36.42 11.07 -10.21
CA LEU A 417 36.83 12.42 -9.86
C LEU A 417 37.61 12.31 -8.54
N PRO A 418 38.95 12.38 -8.59
CA PRO A 418 39.78 12.26 -7.40
C PRO A 418 39.54 13.46 -6.48
N GLY A 419 39.38 13.21 -5.17
CA GLY A 419 39.81 14.20 -4.16
C GLY A 419 38.75 14.91 -3.29
N GLN A 420 37.53 14.40 -3.10
CA GLN A 420 36.63 14.93 -2.05
C GLN A 420 35.88 13.81 -1.31
N THR A 421 36.57 13.21 -0.33
CA THR A 421 36.12 12.01 0.41
C THR A 421 35.72 12.26 1.87
N GLN A 422 35.65 13.49 2.39
CA GLN A 422 35.27 13.66 3.81
C GLN A 422 34.19 14.73 4.00
N GLY A 423 33.00 14.30 4.45
CA GLY A 423 32.02 15.17 5.11
C GLY A 423 30.53 15.05 4.70
N LEU A 424 30.16 14.25 3.70
CA LEU A 424 28.81 14.37 3.08
C LEU A 424 27.77 13.29 3.45
N TYR A 425 28.11 12.32 4.29
CA TYR A 425 27.23 11.19 4.67
C TYR A 425 26.02 11.56 5.56
N ASN A 426 25.84 12.82 5.95
CA ASN A 426 24.98 13.19 7.08
C ASN A 426 23.86 14.21 6.79
N THR A 427 23.58 14.55 5.53
CA THR A 427 22.52 15.52 5.21
C THR A 427 21.53 14.92 4.21
N GLY A 428 20.24 14.92 4.56
CA GLY A 428 19.16 14.32 3.78
C GLY A 428 19.16 14.76 2.32
N MET A 429 18.76 13.84 1.43
CA MET A 429 18.77 14.10 -0.01
C MET A 429 17.64 15.06 -0.39
N THR A 430 17.98 16.08 -1.17
CA THR A 430 17.04 17.02 -1.80
C THR A 430 17.02 16.78 -3.31
N ARG A 431 15.91 17.13 -3.96
CA ARG A 431 15.73 17.07 -5.42
C ARG A 431 16.88 17.75 -6.19
N ASP A 432 17.39 18.87 -5.67
CA ASP A 432 18.51 19.60 -6.30
C ASP A 432 19.78 18.74 -6.42
N ARG A 433 20.07 17.88 -5.43
CA ARG A 433 21.22 16.97 -5.48
C ARG A 433 21.05 15.89 -6.56
N TRP A 434 19.84 15.41 -6.75
CA TRP A 434 19.51 14.48 -7.83
C TRP A 434 19.71 15.11 -9.20
N GLU A 435 19.22 16.35 -9.39
CA GLU A 435 19.38 17.07 -10.65
C GLU A 435 20.87 17.33 -10.96
N THR A 436 21.69 17.68 -9.95
CA THR A 436 23.14 17.86 -10.15
C THR A 436 23.87 16.57 -10.50
N GLY A 437 23.48 15.43 -9.90
CA GLY A 437 24.07 14.13 -10.22
C GLY A 437 23.74 13.70 -11.65
N VAL A 438 22.47 13.78 -12.04
CA VAL A 438 22.00 13.35 -13.36
C VAL A 438 22.53 14.26 -14.47
N ASN A 439 22.56 15.59 -14.26
CA ASN A 439 23.04 16.53 -15.28
C ASN A 439 24.54 16.40 -15.58
N ASN A 440 25.34 15.94 -14.63
CA ASN A 440 26.76 15.66 -14.84
C ASN A 440 27.03 14.49 -15.81
N GLN A 441 25.99 13.77 -16.26
CA GLN A 441 26.07 12.81 -17.37
C GLN A 441 25.77 13.42 -18.76
N GLY A 442 25.72 14.75 -18.89
CA GLY A 442 25.58 15.41 -20.20
C GLY A 442 24.14 15.49 -20.74
N TRP A 443 23.15 15.59 -19.85
CA TRP A 443 21.77 15.84 -20.27
C TRP A 443 21.60 17.34 -20.60
N SER A 444 21.39 17.65 -21.89
CA SER A 444 21.13 19.01 -22.35
C SER A 444 19.83 19.56 -21.75
N SER A 445 19.81 20.86 -21.50
CA SER A 445 18.72 21.63 -20.89
C SER A 445 17.42 21.71 -21.70
N GLU A 446 17.23 20.89 -22.73
CA GLU A 446 16.13 21.02 -23.71
C GLU A 446 14.83 20.30 -23.34
N THR A 447 14.74 19.61 -22.20
CA THR A 447 13.49 18.99 -21.72
C THR A 447 12.91 19.66 -20.47
N ARG A 448 13.20 20.95 -20.26
CA ARG A 448 12.48 21.79 -19.29
C ARG A 448 11.27 22.43 -19.96
N GLY A 449 10.18 21.67 -20.13
CA GLY A 449 8.91 22.27 -20.53
C GLY A 449 8.04 21.43 -21.43
N GLN A 450 7.64 20.26 -20.96
CA GLN A 450 6.41 19.55 -21.33
C GLN A 450 6.31 18.37 -20.37
N ASP A 451 5.10 18.02 -19.94
CA ASP A 451 4.82 17.00 -18.91
C ASP A 451 4.99 17.45 -17.46
N ILE A 452 4.18 18.43 -17.07
CA ILE A 452 3.16 18.32 -15.99
C ILE A 452 2.21 19.50 -16.23
N LYS A 453 1.08 19.24 -16.87
CA LYS A 453 -0.16 20.01 -16.78
C LYS A 453 -1.27 19.05 -16.43
#